data_AF-A0A8J7SF61-F1
#
_entry.id   AF-A0A8J7SF61-F1
#
_cell.length_a   1.000
_cell.length_b   1.000
_cell.length_c   1.000
_cell.angle_alpha   90.00
_cell.angle_beta   90.00
_cell.angle_gamma   90.00
#
_symmetry.space_group_name_H-M   'P 1'
#
loop_
_entity.id
_entity.type
_entity.pdbx_description
1 polymer ?
#
loop_
_entity_poly.entity_id
_entity_poly.type
_entity_poly.pdbx_seq_one_letter_code
_entity_poly.pdbx_strand_id
1 'polypeptide(L)'
;MNRYHITVLGGDARMAWLADALRQEGHTVRLAALAPPAELQKRLPPAEEIHTLLPQSTLVILSVPTATPQGLLHTPTVEGSFPLADCLSLLPVGATVLGGTLPPACREIVTARELRYTDLLQLPELAEL
;
A
#
# COMPACT_ATOMS: atom_id res chain seq x y z
N MET A 1 -9.99 17.96 11.09
CA MET A 1 -9.13 17.20 10.17
C MET A 1 -9.97 16.61 9.05
N ASN A 2 -9.45 16.61 7.82
CA ASN A 2 -10.08 15.89 6.71
C ASN A 2 -9.96 14.38 6.96
N ARG A 3 -11.03 13.64 6.65
CA ARG A 3 -11.08 12.20 6.80
C ARG A 3 -10.82 11.53 5.46
N TYR A 4 -9.79 10.70 5.39
CA TYR A 4 -9.45 9.96 4.17
C TYR A 4 -9.92 8.50 4.28
N HIS A 5 -10.17 7.90 3.11
CA HIS A 5 -10.36 6.47 2.94
C HIS A 5 -9.06 5.92 2.36
N ILE A 6 -8.31 5.17 3.17
CA ILE A 6 -6.94 4.75 2.86
C ILE A 6 -6.89 3.23 2.78
N THR A 7 -6.29 2.71 1.71
CA THR A 7 -5.92 1.31 1.64
C THR A 7 -4.44 1.16 1.98
N VAL A 8 -4.13 0.35 2.98
CA VAL A 8 -2.75 -0.09 3.25
C VAL A 8 -2.56 -1.46 2.61
N LEU A 9 -1.62 -1.54 1.68
CA LEU A 9 -1.39 -2.73 0.86
C LEU A 9 0.02 -3.27 1.07
N GLY A 10 0.11 -4.53 1.50
CA GLY A 10 1.39 -5.19 1.71
C GLY A 10 2.10 -4.79 3.02
N GLY A 11 3.35 -5.24 3.10
CA GLY A 11 4.32 -4.86 4.12
C GLY A 11 4.39 -5.76 5.33
N ASP A 12 5.12 -5.24 6.31
CA ASP A 12 5.40 -5.89 7.59
C ASP A 12 4.64 -5.20 8.75
N ALA A 13 5.00 -5.55 9.99
CA ALA A 13 4.38 -4.98 11.19
C ALA A 13 4.37 -3.44 11.21
N ARG A 14 5.35 -2.76 10.57
CA ARG A 14 5.38 -1.29 10.49
C ARG A 14 4.16 -0.75 9.76
N MET A 15 3.70 -1.43 8.71
CA MET A 15 2.50 -1.03 7.97
C MET A 15 1.23 -1.23 8.80
N ALA A 16 1.18 -2.26 9.64
CA ALA A 16 0.06 -2.45 10.57
C ALA A 16 0.01 -1.34 11.63
N TRP A 17 1.16 -0.94 12.18
CA TRP A 17 1.24 0.19 13.10
C TRP A 17 0.85 1.52 12.42
N LEU A 18 1.27 1.75 11.18
CA LEU A 18 0.84 2.90 10.39
C LEU A 18 -0.69 2.90 10.19
N ALA A 19 -1.28 1.77 9.81
CA ALA A 19 -2.72 1.62 9.64
C ALA A 19 -3.49 1.94 10.93
N ASP A 20 -2.96 1.50 12.07
CA ASP A 20 -3.58 1.74 13.37
C ASP A 20 -3.47 3.20 13.78
N ALA A 21 -2.31 3.84 13.57
CA ALA A 21 -2.13 5.28 13.79
C ALA A 21 -3.10 6.12 12.92
N LEU A 22 -3.22 5.80 11.63
CA LEU A 22 -4.15 6.47 10.72
C LEU A 22 -5.62 6.33 11.18
N ARG A 23 -5.99 5.17 11.73
CA ARG A 23 -7.33 4.97 12.33
C ARG A 23 -7.53 5.79 13.60
N GLN A 24 -6.51 5.87 14.46
CA GLN A 24 -6.58 6.68 15.69
C GLN A 24 -6.79 8.17 15.37
N GLU A 25 -6.21 8.65 14.25
CA GLU A 25 -6.45 10.00 13.70
C GLU A 25 -7.83 10.17 13.02
N GLY A 26 -8.67 9.13 13.05
CA GLY A 26 -10.05 9.15 12.58
C GLY A 26 -10.25 8.80 11.11
N HIS A 27 -9.21 8.35 10.39
CA HIS A 27 -9.33 7.92 8.99
C HIS A 27 -9.98 6.55 8.86
N THR A 28 -10.64 6.32 7.72
CA THR A 28 -11.14 4.99 7.36
C THR A 28 -10.00 4.22 6.69
N VAL A 29 -9.56 3.14 7.33
CA VAL A 29 -8.48 2.29 6.80
C VAL A 29 -9.03 0.94 6.38
N ARG A 30 -8.58 0.45 5.23
CA ARG A 30 -8.80 -0.90 4.70
C ARG A 30 -7.45 -1.56 4.49
N LEU A 31 -7.36 -2.88 4.67
CA LEU A 31 -6.11 -3.63 4.57
C LEU A 31 -6.21 -4.68 3.48
N ALA A 32 -5.11 -4.95 2.77
CA ALA A 32 -4.97 -6.14 1.94
C ALA A 32 -3.52 -6.62 1.92
N ALA A 33 -3.34 -7.94 1.76
CA ALA A 33 -2.05 -8.60 1.79
C ALA A 33 -1.16 -8.13 2.96
N LEU A 34 -1.72 -8.01 4.15
CA LEU A 34 -1.02 -7.62 5.36
C LEU A 34 -1.67 -8.35 6.53
N ALA A 35 -0.88 -9.12 7.29
CA ALA A 35 -1.34 -9.71 8.54
C ALA A 35 -0.86 -8.84 9.72
N PRO A 36 -1.78 -8.25 10.50
CA PRO A 36 -1.40 -7.54 11.71
C PRO A 36 -0.81 -8.46 12.78
N PRO A 37 0.15 -7.98 13.59
CA PRO A 37 0.59 -8.68 14.79
C PRO A 37 -0.57 -8.80 15.80
N ALA A 38 -0.50 -9.78 16.70
CA ALA A 38 -1.61 -10.19 17.57
C ALA A 38 -2.22 -9.03 18.38
N GLU A 39 -1.40 -8.10 18.85
CA GLU A 39 -1.78 -6.92 19.60
C GLU A 39 -2.60 -5.90 18.79
N LEU A 40 -2.51 -5.92 17.45
CA LEU A 40 -3.25 -5.03 16.55
C LEU A 40 -4.48 -5.69 15.92
N GLN A 41 -4.61 -7.01 15.97
CA GLN A 41 -5.71 -7.74 15.32
C GLN A 41 -7.10 -7.28 15.75
N LYS A 42 -7.27 -6.87 17.01
CA LYS A 42 -8.56 -6.37 17.53
C LYS A 42 -8.81 -4.88 17.22
N ARG A 43 -7.78 -4.15 16.81
CA ARG A 43 -7.80 -2.69 16.60
C ARG A 43 -7.95 -2.32 15.13
N LEU A 44 -7.43 -3.17 14.26
CA LEU A 44 -7.47 -3.06 12.82
C LEU A 44 -8.63 -3.88 12.23
N PRO A 45 -9.18 -3.48 11.08
CA PRO A 45 -10.10 -4.32 10.34
C PRO A 45 -9.38 -5.56 9.80
N PRO A 46 -10.11 -6.65 9.50
CA PRO A 46 -9.52 -7.79 8.80
C PRO A 46 -8.99 -7.37 7.43
N ALA A 47 -7.95 -8.05 6.96
CA ALA A 47 -7.49 -7.90 5.58
C ALA A 47 -8.55 -8.40 4.60
N GLU A 48 -8.73 -7.67 3.52
CA GLU A 48 -9.65 -7.98 2.43
C GLU A 48 -8.91 -8.57 1.23
N GLU A 49 -9.65 -9.28 0.38
CA GLU A 49 -9.11 -9.85 -0.86
C GLU A 49 -8.72 -8.76 -1.86
N ILE A 50 -7.50 -8.87 -2.40
CA ILE A 50 -6.89 -7.85 -3.29
C ILE A 50 -7.79 -7.52 -4.48
N HIS A 51 -8.31 -8.53 -5.17
CA HIS A 51 -9.09 -8.35 -6.40
C HIS A 51 -10.45 -7.69 -6.15
N THR A 52 -10.95 -7.73 -4.92
CA THR A 52 -12.19 -7.08 -4.50
C THR A 52 -11.94 -5.66 -3.99
N LEU A 53 -10.85 -5.48 -3.22
CA LEU A 53 -10.50 -4.21 -2.58
C LEU A 53 -9.96 -3.19 -3.59
N LEU A 54 -8.92 -3.56 -4.33
CA LEU A 54 -8.13 -2.61 -5.12
C LEU A 54 -8.91 -1.83 -6.18
N PRO A 55 -9.93 -2.40 -6.87
CA PRO A 55 -10.78 -1.64 -7.78
C PRO A 55 -11.56 -0.48 -7.15
N GLN A 56 -11.61 -0.40 -5.82
CA GLN A 56 -12.29 0.65 -5.07
C GLN A 56 -11.32 1.59 -4.35
N SER A 57 -10.02 1.34 -4.44
CA SER A 57 -8.98 2.02 -3.67
C SER A 57 -8.42 3.24 -4.42
N THR A 58 -8.87 4.44 -4.03
CA THR A 58 -8.43 5.70 -4.66
C THR A 58 -7.22 6.35 -3.98
N LEU A 59 -6.91 5.96 -2.74
CA LEU A 59 -5.70 6.36 -2.00
C LEU A 59 -5.08 5.10 -1.38
N VAL A 60 -3.87 4.77 -1.83
CA VAL A 60 -3.15 3.54 -1.44
C VAL A 60 -1.79 3.89 -0.85
N ILE A 61 -1.44 3.24 0.25
CA ILE A 61 -0.10 3.29 0.83
C ILE A 61 0.51 1.89 0.74
N LEU A 62 1.63 1.81 0.02
CA LEU A 62 2.48 0.63 -0.12
C LEU A 62 3.60 0.68 0.91
N SER A 63 4.15 -0.49 1.25
CA SER A 63 5.32 -0.55 2.13
C SER A 63 6.59 -0.02 1.46
N VAL A 64 7.62 0.24 2.28
CA VAL A 64 8.98 0.57 1.83
C VAL A 64 9.93 -0.52 2.36
N PRO A 65 10.56 -1.32 1.49
CA PRO A 65 10.45 -1.32 0.03
C PRO A 65 9.06 -1.73 -0.47
N THR A 66 8.64 -1.23 -1.63
CA THR A 66 7.32 -1.55 -2.20
C THR A 66 7.29 -2.91 -2.90
N ALA A 67 8.41 -3.33 -3.47
CA ALA A 67 8.53 -4.59 -4.19
C ALA A 67 9.72 -5.41 -3.70
N THR A 68 9.65 -6.73 -3.88
CA THR A 68 10.82 -7.60 -3.86
C THR A 68 11.67 -7.40 -5.14
N PRO A 69 12.92 -7.88 -5.18
CA PRO A 69 13.73 -7.85 -6.40
C PRO A 69 13.10 -8.55 -7.61
N GLN A 70 12.17 -9.48 -7.38
CA GLN A 70 11.42 -10.20 -8.41
C GLN A 70 10.20 -9.42 -8.93
N GLY A 71 9.95 -8.21 -8.43
CA GLY A 71 8.80 -7.39 -8.84
C GLY A 71 7.47 -7.78 -8.19
N LEU A 72 7.51 -8.58 -7.11
CA LEU A 72 6.33 -8.92 -6.33
C LEU A 72 6.08 -7.84 -5.27
N LEU A 73 4.83 -7.61 -4.90
CA LEU A 73 4.46 -6.80 -3.74
C LEU A 73 5.23 -7.30 -2.52
N HIS A 74 5.93 -6.39 -1.84
CA HIS A 74 6.62 -6.73 -0.61
C HIS A 74 5.58 -6.96 0.51
N THR A 75 5.34 -8.23 0.85
CA THR A 75 4.42 -8.62 1.93
C THR A 75 4.91 -9.86 2.69
N PRO A 76 5.87 -9.71 3.61
CA PRO A 76 6.44 -10.84 4.34
C PRO A 76 5.50 -11.44 5.40
N THR A 77 4.36 -10.79 5.68
CA THR A 77 3.46 -11.20 6.78
C THR A 77 2.33 -12.11 6.35
N VAL A 78 2.15 -12.33 5.04
CA VAL A 78 1.13 -13.22 4.50
C VAL A 78 1.78 -14.21 3.54
N GLU A 79 1.19 -15.40 3.43
CA GLU A 79 1.53 -16.32 2.36
C GLU A 79 0.89 -15.85 1.05
N GLY A 80 1.65 -15.88 -0.04
CA GLY A 80 1.17 -15.49 -1.36
C GLY A 80 2.23 -14.83 -2.21
N SER A 81 1.96 -14.79 -3.51
CA SER A 81 2.77 -14.08 -4.48
C SER A 81 1.85 -13.15 -5.26
N PHE A 82 2.06 -11.85 -5.11
CA PHE A 82 1.24 -10.83 -5.74
C PHE A 82 2.15 -9.99 -6.64
N PRO A 83 2.12 -10.17 -7.97
CA PRO A 83 2.87 -9.29 -8.86
C PRO A 83 2.44 -7.84 -8.62
N LEU A 84 3.40 -6.96 -8.32
CA LEU A 84 3.07 -5.56 -8.01
C LEU A 84 2.39 -4.88 -9.20
N ALA A 85 2.84 -5.23 -10.41
CA ALA A 85 2.24 -4.80 -11.67
C ALA A 85 0.73 -5.09 -11.72
N ASP A 86 0.31 -6.29 -11.31
CA ASP A 86 -1.09 -6.70 -11.32
C ASP A 86 -1.87 -5.93 -10.25
N CYS A 87 -1.30 -5.74 -9.05
CA CYS A 87 -1.92 -4.93 -8.00
C CYS A 87 -2.16 -3.48 -8.47
N LEU A 88 -1.15 -2.83 -9.07
CA LEU A 88 -1.29 -1.48 -9.63
C LEU A 88 -2.31 -1.45 -10.78
N SER A 89 -2.39 -2.54 -11.54
CA SER A 89 -3.38 -2.75 -12.60
C SER A 89 -4.77 -3.13 -12.08
N LEU A 90 -5.01 -3.16 -10.78
CA LEU A 90 -6.36 -3.26 -10.24
C LEU A 90 -6.88 -1.90 -9.78
N LEU A 91 -6.00 -0.92 -9.58
CA LEU A 91 -6.38 0.39 -9.09
C LEU A 91 -7.20 1.19 -10.11
N PRO A 92 -8.13 2.03 -9.66
CA PRO A 92 -8.81 3.02 -10.50
C PRO A 92 -7.80 3.95 -11.19
N VAL A 93 -8.16 4.41 -12.39
CA VAL A 93 -7.43 5.47 -13.09
C VAL A 93 -7.35 6.71 -12.20
N GLY A 94 -6.18 7.35 -12.12
CA GLY A 94 -5.99 8.57 -11.32
C GLY A 94 -5.81 8.35 -9.81
N ALA A 95 -5.84 7.09 -9.34
CA ALA A 95 -5.65 6.78 -7.92
C ALA A 95 -4.29 7.30 -7.41
N THR A 96 -4.28 7.80 -6.17
CA THR A 96 -3.06 8.24 -5.49
C THR A 96 -2.40 7.06 -4.82
N VAL A 97 -1.09 6.89 -5.06
CA VAL A 97 -0.31 5.79 -4.51
C VAL A 97 0.96 6.34 -3.87
N LEU A 98 1.17 6.04 -2.60
CA LEU A 98 2.39 6.38 -1.87
C LEU A 98 3.19 5.09 -1.63
N GLY A 99 4.48 5.07 -1.93
CA GLY A 99 5.33 3.90 -1.72
C GLY A 99 6.81 4.23 -1.88
N GLY A 100 7.67 3.21 -1.84
CA GLY A 100 9.09 3.35 -2.16
C GLY A 100 9.36 3.22 -3.65
N THR A 101 10.63 3.12 -4.04
CA THR A 101 10.97 3.09 -5.46
C THR A 101 10.34 1.92 -6.22
N LEU A 102 9.65 2.26 -7.32
CA LEU A 102 9.04 1.27 -8.20
C LEU A 102 10.07 0.56 -9.09
N PRO A 103 9.92 -0.76 -9.28
CA PRO A 103 10.59 -1.48 -10.35
C PRO A 103 10.26 -0.85 -11.73
N PRO A 104 11.19 -0.88 -12.70
CA PRO A 104 10.96 -0.31 -14.03
C PRO A 104 9.66 -0.76 -14.71
N ALA A 105 9.36 -2.06 -14.65
CA ALA A 105 8.14 -2.63 -15.24
C ALA A 105 6.82 -2.06 -14.67
N CYS A 106 6.84 -1.55 -13.43
CA CYS A 106 5.65 -0.96 -12.81
C CYS A 106 5.40 0.50 -13.25
N ARG A 107 6.42 1.18 -13.80
CA ARG A 107 6.32 2.60 -14.19
C ARG A 107 5.42 2.80 -15.41
N GLU A 108 5.43 1.85 -16.33
CA GLU A 108 4.53 1.85 -17.50
C GLU A 108 3.06 1.77 -17.07
N ILE A 109 2.76 0.96 -16.06
CA ILE A 109 1.40 0.80 -15.51
C ILE A 109 0.94 2.07 -14.81
N VAL A 110 1.81 2.69 -14.00
CA VAL A 110 1.54 3.99 -13.39
C VAL A 110 1.20 5.02 -14.45
N THR A 111 1.95 5.06 -15.55
CA THR A 111 1.70 6.00 -16.65
C THR A 111 0.39 5.68 -17.37
N ALA A 112 0.18 4.44 -17.77
CA ALA A 112 -0.99 4.00 -18.53
C ALA A 112 -2.31 4.17 -17.75
N ARG A 113 -2.25 4.09 -16.41
CA ARG A 113 -3.41 4.30 -15.52
C ARG A 113 -3.46 5.68 -14.89
N GLU A 114 -2.56 6.57 -15.27
CA GLU A 114 -2.49 7.94 -14.73
C GLU A 114 -2.41 7.95 -13.20
N LEU A 115 -1.77 6.94 -12.59
CA LEU A 115 -1.64 6.85 -11.14
C LEU A 115 -0.78 8.01 -10.65
N ARG A 116 -1.25 8.70 -9.61
CA ARG A 116 -0.48 9.75 -8.94
C ARG A 116 0.45 9.07 -7.94
N TYR A 117 1.58 8.59 -8.44
CA TYR A 117 2.57 7.88 -7.65
C TYR A 117 3.58 8.83 -7.00
N THR A 118 3.73 8.75 -5.69
CA THR A 118 4.79 9.44 -4.94
C THR A 118 5.78 8.42 -4.41
N ASP A 119 7.03 8.51 -4.87
CA ASP A 119 8.16 7.76 -4.29
C ASP A 119 8.62 8.48 -3.02
N LEU A 120 8.27 7.91 -1.87
CA LEU A 120 8.60 8.42 -0.55
C LEU A 120 10.12 8.48 -0.34
N LEU A 121 10.91 7.62 -0.98
CA LEU A 121 12.38 7.64 -0.85
C LEU A 121 13.04 8.79 -1.62
N GLN A 122 12.30 9.48 -2.48
CA GLN A 122 12.76 10.67 -3.21
C GLN A 122 12.30 11.97 -2.54
N LEU A 123 11.58 11.90 -1.43
CA LEU A 123 11.20 13.08 -0.68
C LEU A 123 12.43 13.66 0.02
N PRO A 124 12.74 14.97 -0.16
CA PRO A 124 13.91 15.62 0.44
C PRO A 124 14.01 15.40 1.95
N GLU A 125 12.86 15.37 2.63
CA GLU A 125 12.75 15.20 4.08
C GLU A 125 13.18 13.80 4.55
N LEU A 126 13.24 12.83 3.64
CA LEU A 126 13.67 11.45 3.91
C LEU A 126 15.06 11.14 3.32
N ALA A 127 15.66 12.07 2.58
CA ALA A 127 17.00 11.92 1.99
C ALA A 127 18.14 12.11 3.00
N GLU A 128 17.85 12.66 4.18
CA GLU A 128 18.83 12.99 5.23
C GLU A 128 18.71 12.11 6.50
N LEU A 129 17.85 11.08 6.49
CA LEU A 129 17.73 10.08 7.57
C LEU A 129 18.68 8.90 7.35
#